data_AF-A0A5E3XJS6-F1
#
_entry.id   AF-A0A5E3XJS6-F1
#
_cell.length_a   1.000
_cell.length_b   1.000
_cell.length_c   1.000
_cell.angle_alpha   90.00
_cell.angle_beta   90.00
_cell.angle_gamma   90.00
#
_symmetry.space_group_name_H-M   'P 1'
#
loop_
_entity.id
_entity.type
_entity.pdbx_description
1 polymer ?
#
loop_
_entity_poly.entity_id
_entity_poly.type
_entity_poly.pdbx_seq_one_letter_code
_entity_poly.pdbx_strand_id
1 'polypeptide(L)'
;MADIMNPQSGQEQQPFGQGAQRQYADSEATDDRDEETIRKDNELAERLSIIIEDANKRVVPLTRMIRENIEGFFAKKEEERDEGELIKAVKPLIEQAEKELHTANGAVKGADPDSRLSNRATRHAQDHRATPEEQRLAAALKVMIEEVGGTIEWAKNKLDSLPKAKRELGPLLDALGQPLTQIVGGVGLLLAGVLNLVSRLLSGLGLDSLLKGLFAATGLKSIAKATGLDKMLNF
;
A
#
# COMPACT_ATOMS: atom_id res chain seq x y z
N MET A 1 0.18 -43.72 65.00
CA MET A 1 1.22 -44.24 64.11
C MET A 1 1.15 -43.38 62.85
N ALA A 2 1.99 -42.35 62.72
CA ALA A 2 3.31 -42.38 62.08
C ALA A 2 3.17 -42.90 60.62
N ASP A 3 3.62 -42.27 59.54
CA ASP A 3 4.60 -41.21 59.32
C ASP A 3 4.61 -40.84 57.82
N ILE A 4 4.90 -39.56 57.49
CA ILE A 4 5.92 -39.09 56.53
C ILE A 4 5.82 -39.36 54.99
N MET A 5 5.80 -38.23 54.23
CA MET A 5 6.42 -37.91 52.90
C MET A 5 6.12 -38.82 51.68
N ASN A 6 6.24 -38.45 50.40
CA ASN A 6 6.87 -37.35 49.65
C ASN A 6 6.25 -37.33 48.21
N PRO A 7 6.36 -36.25 47.41
CA PRO A 7 5.87 -36.18 46.04
C PRO A 7 6.95 -36.46 44.97
N GLN A 8 6.46 -36.64 43.72
CA GLN A 8 7.16 -36.66 42.41
C GLN A 8 7.82 -37.98 41.94
N SER A 9 7.35 -38.52 40.80
CA SER A 9 8.10 -38.61 39.50
C SER A 9 7.48 -39.62 38.52
N GLY A 10 7.54 -39.30 37.21
CA GLY A 10 7.15 -40.15 36.07
C GLY A 10 6.13 -39.47 35.15
N GLN A 11 6.49 -38.44 34.37
CA GLN A 11 7.03 -38.53 33.00
C GLN A 11 6.27 -39.50 32.07
N GLU A 12 5.29 -38.98 31.34
CA GLU A 12 5.01 -39.39 29.97
C GLU A 12 5.13 -38.15 29.06
N GLN A 13 6.18 -38.15 28.24
CA GLN A 13 6.41 -37.19 27.18
C GLN A 13 5.47 -37.53 26.02
N GLN A 14 4.60 -36.60 25.62
CA GLN A 14 3.95 -36.64 24.31
C GLN A 14 4.68 -35.69 23.34
N PRO A 15 4.90 -36.12 22.08
CA PRO A 15 5.82 -35.46 21.18
C PRO A 15 5.20 -34.21 20.55
N PHE A 16 5.97 -33.13 20.57
CA PHE A 16 5.82 -31.98 19.69
C PHE A 16 6.06 -32.41 18.24
N GLY A 17 5.17 -31.98 17.34
CA GLY A 17 5.49 -31.90 15.91
C GLY A 17 4.54 -32.68 15.02
N GLN A 18 3.42 -32.06 14.66
CA GLN A 18 2.83 -32.24 13.33
C GLN A 18 2.28 -30.89 12.89
N GLY A 19 3.06 -30.21 12.06
CA GLY A 19 2.63 -29.02 11.36
C GLY A 19 1.36 -29.34 10.59
N ALA A 20 0.32 -28.56 10.83
CA ALA A 20 -0.87 -28.54 10.02
C ALA A 20 -0.47 -28.06 8.60
N GLN A 21 -0.07 -29.01 7.75
CA GLN A 21 -0.19 -28.88 6.31
C GLN A 21 -1.67 -28.68 6.03
N ARG A 22 -2.11 -27.41 5.98
CA ARG A 22 -3.36 -27.06 5.32
C ARG A 22 -3.17 -27.43 3.85
N GLN A 23 -3.73 -28.57 3.47
CA GLN A 23 -4.04 -28.93 2.11
C GLN A 23 -4.73 -27.74 1.45
N TYR A 24 -4.04 -27.08 0.53
CA TYR A 24 -4.68 -26.24 -0.47
C TYR A 24 -5.43 -27.21 -1.38
N ALA A 25 -6.73 -27.35 -1.14
CA ALA A 25 -7.61 -28.01 -2.08
C ALA A 25 -7.52 -27.24 -3.41
N ASP A 26 -7.06 -27.94 -4.44
CA ASP A 26 -7.04 -27.48 -5.81
C ASP A 26 -8.50 -27.35 -6.27
N SER A 27 -9.10 -26.18 -6.06
CA SER A 27 -10.38 -25.87 -6.67
C SER A 27 -10.09 -25.45 -8.11
N GLU A 28 -10.38 -26.34 -9.07
CA GLU A 28 -10.57 -25.99 -10.48
C GLU A 28 -11.82 -25.10 -10.60
N ALA A 29 -11.73 -23.86 -10.13
CA ALA A 29 -12.63 -22.81 -10.55
C ALA A 29 -12.18 -22.41 -11.96
N THR A 30 -12.98 -22.78 -12.96
CA THR A 30 -12.81 -22.26 -14.31
C THR A 30 -13.08 -20.77 -14.27
N ASP A 31 -12.15 -19.99 -14.81
CA ASP A 31 -12.35 -18.58 -15.04
C ASP A 31 -13.46 -18.41 -16.09
N ASP A 32 -14.69 -18.17 -15.63
CA ASP A 32 -15.89 -18.06 -16.49
C ASP A 32 -15.89 -16.77 -17.35
N ARG A 33 -14.80 -15.99 -17.34
CA ARG A 33 -14.61 -14.84 -18.22
C ARG A 33 -14.48 -15.31 -19.67
N ASP A 34 -15.11 -14.59 -20.60
CA ASP A 34 -14.80 -14.80 -22.02
C ASP A 34 -13.33 -14.43 -22.31
N GLU A 35 -12.70 -15.18 -23.21
CA GLU A 35 -11.27 -15.00 -23.55
C GLU A 35 -10.97 -13.57 -24.02
N GLU A 36 -11.94 -12.91 -24.65
CA GLU A 36 -11.81 -11.53 -25.12
C GLU A 36 -11.70 -10.53 -23.95
N THR A 37 -12.44 -10.74 -22.87
CA THR A 37 -12.39 -9.94 -21.65
C THR A 37 -11.06 -10.13 -20.94
N ILE A 38 -10.63 -11.37 -20.76
CA ILE A 38 -9.32 -11.67 -20.13
C ILE A 38 -8.21 -10.96 -20.90
N ARG A 39 -8.23 -11.05 -22.23
CA ARG A 39 -7.22 -10.39 -23.08
C ARG A 39 -7.23 -8.87 -22.91
N LYS A 40 -8.41 -8.23 -22.93
CA LYS A 40 -8.53 -6.78 -22.75
C LYS A 40 -8.08 -6.31 -21.37
N ASP A 41 -8.40 -7.07 -20.33
CA ASP A 41 -8.01 -6.75 -18.95
C ASP A 41 -6.49 -6.90 -18.79
N ASN A 42 -5.87 -7.95 -19.35
CA ASN A 42 -4.42 -8.13 -19.37
C ASN A 42 -3.69 -7.02 -20.15
N GLU A 43 -4.20 -6.65 -21.34
CA GLU A 43 -3.63 -5.55 -22.12
C GLU A 43 -3.68 -4.22 -21.35
N LEU A 44 -4.77 -3.98 -20.61
CA LEU A 44 -4.93 -2.79 -19.79
C LEU A 44 -4.01 -2.82 -18.56
N ALA A 45 -3.94 -3.95 -17.85
CA ALA A 45 -3.03 -4.14 -16.72
C ALA A 45 -1.57 -3.93 -17.12
N GLU A 46 -1.17 -4.47 -18.29
CA GLU A 46 0.15 -4.26 -18.85
C GLU A 46 0.43 -2.77 -19.10
N ARG A 47 -0.48 -2.06 -19.78
CA ARG A 47 -0.32 -0.61 -20.04
C ARG A 47 -0.22 0.20 -18.75
N LEU A 48 -1.07 -0.09 -17.77
CA LEU A 48 -1.06 0.59 -16.48
C LEU A 48 0.24 0.29 -15.72
N SER A 49 0.75 -0.95 -15.76
CA SER A 49 2.02 -1.30 -15.11
C SER A 49 3.18 -0.47 -15.63
N ILE A 50 3.27 -0.27 -16.94
CA ILE A 50 4.30 0.57 -17.57
C ILE A 50 4.20 2.02 -17.08
N ILE A 51 2.99 2.59 -17.04
CA ILE A 51 2.75 3.96 -16.57
C ILE A 51 3.24 4.12 -15.11
N ILE A 52 2.89 3.18 -14.23
CA ILE A 52 3.26 3.23 -12.81
C ILE A 52 4.77 2.99 -12.62
N GLU A 53 5.37 2.06 -13.35
CA GLU A 53 6.81 1.83 -13.32
C GLU A 53 7.61 3.06 -13.78
N ASP A 54 7.17 3.72 -14.85
CA ASP A 54 7.81 4.94 -15.33
C ASP A 54 7.65 6.09 -14.34
N ALA A 55 6.51 6.19 -13.67
CA ALA A 55 6.32 7.13 -12.57
C ALA A 55 7.29 6.81 -11.41
N ASN A 56 7.41 5.54 -11.00
CA ASN A 56 8.33 5.10 -9.95
C ASN A 56 9.78 5.49 -10.24
N LYS A 57 10.24 5.34 -11.50
CA LYS A 57 11.60 5.77 -11.90
C LYS A 57 11.86 7.26 -11.63
N ARG A 58 10.82 8.10 -11.65
CA ARG A 58 10.91 9.56 -11.43
C ARG A 58 10.71 9.94 -9.96
N VAL A 59 9.74 9.33 -9.27
CA VAL A 59 9.39 9.74 -7.90
C VAL A 59 10.28 9.11 -6.82
N VAL A 60 10.74 7.88 -7.00
CA VAL A 60 11.55 7.18 -5.98
C VAL A 60 12.88 7.89 -5.68
N PRO A 61 13.62 8.43 -6.67
CA PRO A 61 14.79 9.26 -6.36
C PRO A 61 14.44 10.49 -5.51
N LEU A 62 13.29 11.13 -5.76
CA LEU A 62 12.85 12.31 -5.01
C LEU A 62 12.50 11.95 -3.56
N THR A 63 11.83 10.82 -3.32
CA THR A 63 11.51 10.35 -1.95
C THR A 63 12.78 10.05 -1.15
N ARG A 64 13.81 9.49 -1.79
CA ARG A 64 15.13 9.28 -1.17
C ARG A 64 15.81 10.59 -0.81
N MET A 65 15.85 11.56 -1.72
CA MET A 65 16.41 12.88 -1.44
C MET A 65 15.65 13.60 -0.30
N ILE A 66 14.33 13.45 -0.22
CA ILE A 66 13.53 13.97 0.92
C ILE A 66 14.00 13.34 2.23
N ARG A 67 14.16 12.01 2.27
CA ARG A 67 14.64 11.30 3.45
C ARG A 67 16.04 11.74 3.87
N GLU A 68 16.97 11.80 2.92
CA GLU A 68 18.35 12.21 3.16
C GLU A 68 18.44 13.62 3.76
N ASN A 69 17.65 14.57 3.26
CA ASN A 69 17.63 15.93 3.81
C ASN A 69 17.08 15.98 5.25
N ILE A 70 16.01 15.23 5.53
CA ILE A 70 15.43 15.15 6.88
C ILE A 70 16.40 14.44 7.83
N GLU A 71 16.98 13.31 7.43
CA GLU A 71 17.97 12.57 8.23
C GLU A 71 19.21 13.42 8.49
N GLY A 72 19.73 14.10 7.47
CA GLY A 72 20.85 15.02 7.59
C GLY A 72 20.58 16.16 8.56
N PHE A 73 19.36 16.70 8.58
CA PHE A 73 18.94 17.68 9.59
C PHE A 73 19.01 17.11 11.02
N PHE A 74 18.50 15.89 11.24
CA PHE A 74 18.54 15.26 12.57
C PHE A 74 19.94 14.77 12.99
N ALA A 75 20.84 14.55 12.03
CA ALA A 75 22.24 14.21 12.32
C ALA A 75 23.05 15.40 12.85
N LYS A 76 22.64 16.64 12.56
CA LYS A 76 23.26 17.85 13.13
C LYS A 76 22.98 17.96 14.63
N LYS A 77 23.88 18.66 15.34
CA LYS A 77 23.65 19.08 16.74
C LYS A 77 22.46 20.02 16.81
N GLU A 78 21.75 20.01 17.94
CA GLU A 78 20.48 20.74 18.08
C GLU A 78 20.62 22.25 17.83
N GLU A 79 21.71 22.83 18.31
CA GLU A 79 22.06 24.25 18.11
C GLU A 79 22.39 24.63 16.65
N GLU A 80 22.70 23.65 15.79
CA GLU A 80 23.02 23.84 14.37
C GLU A 80 21.84 23.53 13.44
N ARG A 81 20.70 23.11 14.00
CA ARG A 81 19.51 22.76 13.24
C ARG A 81 18.73 24.00 12.82
N ASP A 82 18.65 24.24 11.51
CA ASP A 82 17.83 25.31 10.92
C ASP A 82 16.63 24.72 10.16
N GLU A 83 15.43 24.85 10.73
CA GLU A 83 14.19 24.41 10.08
C GLU A 83 13.96 25.12 8.74
N GLY A 84 14.40 26.36 8.58
CA GLY A 84 14.30 27.12 7.34
C GLY A 84 15.16 26.54 6.21
N GLU A 85 16.36 26.07 6.51
CA GLU A 85 17.19 25.35 5.53
C GLU A 85 16.56 24.02 5.14
N LEU A 86 16.04 23.27 6.11
CA LEU A 86 15.32 22.01 5.86
C LEU A 86 14.14 22.23 4.91
N ILE A 87 13.30 23.25 5.18
CA ILE A 87 12.15 23.59 4.34
C ILE A 87 12.61 23.91 2.91
N LYS A 88 13.65 24.74 2.75
CA LYS A 88 14.17 25.12 1.42
C LYS A 88 14.66 23.91 0.62
N ALA A 89 15.26 22.92 1.28
CA ALA A 89 15.77 21.73 0.63
C ALA A 89 14.66 20.73 0.29
N VAL A 90 13.70 20.52 1.19
CA VAL A 90 12.68 19.45 1.06
C VAL A 90 11.48 19.88 0.22
N LYS A 91 11.00 21.12 0.37
CA LYS A 91 9.82 21.64 -0.33
C LYS A 91 9.83 21.41 -1.84
N PRO A 92 10.87 21.81 -2.61
CA PRO A 92 10.87 21.62 -4.05
C PRO A 92 10.83 20.14 -4.47
N LEU A 93 11.37 19.23 -3.64
CA LEU A 93 11.34 17.79 -3.92
C LEU A 93 9.93 17.22 -3.78
N ILE A 94 9.18 17.66 -2.76
CA ILE A 94 7.78 17.27 -2.56
C ILE A 94 6.93 17.77 -3.73
N GLU A 95 7.05 19.05 -4.08
CA GLU A 95 6.30 19.66 -5.19
C GLU A 95 6.59 18.97 -6.53
N GLN A 96 7.85 18.59 -6.76
CA GLN A 96 8.24 17.84 -7.95
C GLN A 96 7.65 16.41 -7.94
N ALA A 97 7.72 15.71 -6.82
CA ALA A 97 7.12 14.37 -6.69
C ALA A 97 5.61 14.41 -6.91
N GLU A 98 4.94 15.44 -6.37
CA GLU A 98 3.49 15.65 -6.52
C GLU A 98 3.12 15.86 -8.00
N LYS A 99 3.87 16.69 -8.72
CA LYS A 99 3.69 16.92 -10.15
C LYS A 99 3.84 15.63 -10.97
N GLU A 100 4.84 14.81 -10.65
CA GLU A 100 5.05 13.53 -11.34
C GLU A 100 3.91 12.54 -11.09
N LEU A 101 3.40 12.47 -9.86
CA LEU A 101 2.24 11.64 -9.53
C LEU A 101 0.96 12.16 -10.17
N HIS A 102 0.73 13.47 -10.26
CA HIS A 102 -0.41 14.00 -11.01
C HIS A 102 -0.34 13.66 -12.50
N THR A 103 0.86 13.72 -13.08
CA THR A 103 1.09 13.31 -14.48
C THR A 103 0.75 11.84 -14.66
N ALA A 104 1.24 10.97 -13.77
CA ALA A 104 0.95 9.54 -13.80
C ALA A 104 -0.55 9.25 -13.61
N ASN A 105 -1.21 9.93 -12.67
CA ASN A 105 -2.65 9.81 -12.43
C ASN A 105 -3.47 10.21 -13.67
N GLY A 106 -3.07 11.28 -14.38
CA GLY A 106 -3.68 11.66 -15.65
C GLY A 106 -3.52 10.57 -16.71
N ALA A 107 -2.33 9.99 -16.83
CA ALA A 107 -2.06 8.90 -17.76
C ALA A 107 -2.86 7.63 -17.43
N VAL A 108 -2.98 7.27 -16.15
CA VAL A 108 -3.83 6.17 -15.65
C VAL A 108 -5.28 6.39 -16.06
N LYS A 109 -5.84 7.58 -15.80
CA LYS A 109 -7.21 7.92 -16.21
C LYS A 109 -7.40 7.93 -17.73
N GLY A 110 -6.37 8.31 -18.49
CA GLY A 110 -6.40 8.24 -19.95
C GLY A 110 -6.38 6.81 -20.47
N ALA A 111 -5.66 5.90 -19.79
CA ALA A 111 -5.61 4.49 -20.14
C ALA A 111 -6.90 3.74 -19.76
N ASP A 112 -7.56 4.13 -18.66
CA ASP A 112 -8.84 3.57 -18.21
C ASP A 112 -9.90 4.66 -17.91
N PRO A 113 -10.46 5.32 -18.94
CA PRO A 113 -11.37 6.46 -18.76
C PRO A 113 -12.70 6.07 -18.11
N ASP A 114 -13.19 4.86 -18.39
CA ASP A 114 -14.44 4.35 -17.81
C ASP A 114 -14.23 3.68 -16.44
N SER A 115 -12.98 3.69 -15.94
CA SER A 115 -12.60 2.93 -14.73
C SER A 115 -13.11 1.48 -14.82
N ARG A 116 -12.93 0.84 -15.98
CA ARG A 116 -13.43 -0.51 -16.28
C ARG A 116 -12.87 -1.53 -15.31
N LEU A 117 -11.66 -1.30 -14.84
CA LEU A 117 -11.03 -2.10 -13.80
C LEU A 117 -11.70 -1.88 -12.44
N SER A 118 -11.93 -0.62 -12.09
CA SER A 118 -12.66 -0.22 -10.89
C SER A 118 -14.04 -0.86 -10.75
N ASN A 119 -14.78 -0.87 -11.85
CA ASN A 119 -16.17 -1.32 -11.88
C ASN A 119 -16.30 -2.86 -11.90
N ARG A 120 -15.25 -3.60 -12.27
CA ARG A 120 -15.26 -5.07 -12.38
C ARG A 120 -14.66 -5.80 -11.17
N ALA A 121 -13.82 -5.15 -10.37
CA ALA A 121 -13.30 -5.63 -9.08
C ALA A 121 -14.35 -6.32 -8.20
N THR A 122 -15.52 -5.68 -8.14
CA THR A 122 -16.60 -6.01 -7.21
C THR A 122 -17.22 -7.38 -7.53
N ARG A 123 -16.95 -7.96 -8.70
CA ARG A 123 -17.48 -9.26 -9.13
C ARG A 123 -16.53 -10.44 -8.95
N HIS A 124 -15.23 -10.22 -8.70
CA HIS A 124 -14.21 -11.27 -8.78
C HIS A 124 -13.36 -11.41 -7.52
N ALA A 125 -13.98 -11.15 -6.36
CA ALA A 125 -13.29 -11.26 -5.09
C ALA A 125 -12.98 -12.72 -4.67
N GLN A 126 -13.52 -13.71 -5.39
CA GLN A 126 -13.65 -15.09 -4.90
C GLN A 126 -12.57 -16.06 -5.44
N ASP A 127 -11.93 -15.77 -6.58
CA ASP A 127 -11.15 -16.80 -7.30
C ASP A 127 -9.63 -16.80 -7.06
N HIS A 128 -9.10 -15.88 -6.24
CA HIS A 128 -7.74 -15.90 -5.70
C HIS A 128 -6.56 -16.07 -6.70
N ARG A 129 -6.73 -15.86 -8.00
CA ARG A 129 -5.66 -16.00 -9.02
C ARG A 129 -5.56 -14.73 -9.85
N ALA A 130 -4.39 -14.09 -9.85
CA ALA A 130 -4.06 -12.91 -10.67
C ALA A 130 -3.16 -13.33 -11.84
N THR A 131 -3.39 -12.78 -13.04
CA THR A 131 -2.56 -12.98 -14.23
C THR A 131 -1.16 -12.38 -14.05
N PRO A 132 -0.16 -12.79 -14.84
CA PRO A 132 1.18 -12.19 -14.77
C PRO A 132 1.17 -10.66 -14.92
N GLU A 133 0.31 -10.12 -15.78
CA GLU A 133 0.16 -8.68 -16.03
C GLU A 133 -0.41 -7.96 -14.80
N GLU A 134 -1.41 -8.55 -14.15
CA GLU A 134 -1.99 -8.02 -12.91
C GLU A 134 -1.01 -8.10 -11.74
N GLN A 135 -0.21 -9.18 -11.66
CA GLN A 135 0.85 -9.31 -10.65
C GLN A 135 1.93 -8.25 -10.84
N ARG A 136 2.35 -7.98 -12.08
CA ARG A 136 3.30 -6.91 -12.39
C ARG A 136 2.75 -5.55 -11.99
N LEU A 137 1.49 -5.27 -12.32
CA LEU A 137 0.84 -4.03 -11.91
C LEU A 137 0.76 -3.88 -10.38
N ALA A 138 0.43 -4.96 -9.67
CA ALA A 138 0.46 -4.97 -8.21
C ALA A 138 1.86 -4.69 -7.65
N ALA A 139 2.91 -5.26 -8.26
CA ALA A 139 4.29 -5.01 -7.86
C ALA A 139 4.71 -3.54 -8.10
N ALA A 140 4.32 -2.96 -9.23
CA ALA A 140 4.57 -1.55 -9.53
C ALA A 140 3.85 -0.62 -8.54
N LEU A 141 2.59 -0.89 -8.22
CA LEU A 141 1.83 -0.16 -7.20
C LEU A 141 2.43 -0.29 -5.81
N LYS A 142 2.87 -1.50 -5.45
CA LYS A 142 3.54 -1.76 -4.17
C LYS A 142 4.74 -0.85 -3.98
N VAL A 143 5.63 -0.78 -4.99
CA VAL A 143 6.80 0.10 -4.94
C VAL A 143 6.38 1.56 -4.74
N MET A 144 5.37 2.03 -5.49
CA MET A 144 4.89 3.40 -5.35
C MET A 144 4.36 3.69 -3.94
N ILE A 145 3.58 2.78 -3.37
CA ILE A 145 3.00 2.90 -2.03
C ILE A 145 4.09 2.89 -0.95
N GLU A 146 5.02 1.93 -1.03
CA GLU A 146 6.12 1.78 -0.08
C GLU A 146 7.02 3.02 -0.10
N GLU A 147 7.42 3.46 -1.29
CA GLU A 147 8.38 4.55 -1.43
C GLU A 147 7.73 5.91 -1.20
N VAL A 148 6.58 6.21 -1.81
CA VAL A 148 5.93 7.51 -1.65
C VAL A 148 5.13 7.56 -0.35
N GLY A 149 4.18 6.64 -0.16
CA GLY A 149 3.33 6.60 1.02
C GLY A 149 4.14 6.41 2.30
N GLY A 150 5.10 5.48 2.29
CA GLY A 150 6.02 5.29 3.40
C GLY A 150 6.89 6.50 3.70
N THR A 151 7.27 7.30 2.70
CA THR A 151 8.03 8.54 2.92
C THR A 151 7.16 9.65 3.48
N ILE A 152 5.90 9.79 3.02
CA ILE A 152 4.95 10.76 3.56
C ILE A 152 4.75 10.56 5.06
N GLU A 153 4.37 9.34 5.48
CA GLU A 153 4.10 9.05 6.89
C GLU A 153 5.36 9.18 7.74
N TRP A 154 6.50 8.64 7.27
CA TRP A 154 7.76 8.79 7.97
C TRP A 154 8.18 10.25 8.12
N ALA A 155 8.06 11.07 7.07
CA ALA A 155 8.43 12.48 7.11
C ALA A 155 7.52 13.26 8.05
N LYS A 156 6.20 13.04 8.00
CA LYS A 156 5.24 13.69 8.92
C LYS A 156 5.59 13.38 10.38
N ASN A 157 5.87 12.12 10.71
CA ASN A 157 6.29 11.71 12.05
C ASN A 157 7.59 12.38 12.51
N LYS A 158 8.57 12.55 11.61
CA LYS A 158 9.81 13.26 11.92
C LYS A 158 9.59 14.75 12.16
N LEU A 159 8.73 15.36 11.35
CA LEU A 159 8.41 16.78 11.41
C LEU A 159 7.56 17.16 12.63
N ASP A 160 6.96 16.21 13.35
CA ASP A 160 6.11 16.50 14.52
C ASP A 160 6.80 17.32 15.61
N SER A 161 8.11 17.15 15.75
CA SER A 161 8.95 17.90 16.70
C SER A 161 9.44 19.26 16.19
N LEU A 162 9.12 19.62 14.94
CA LEU A 162 9.64 20.80 14.22
C LEU A 162 8.48 21.72 13.80
N PRO A 163 8.04 22.67 14.66
CA PRO A 163 6.78 23.40 14.46
C PRO A 163 6.71 24.19 13.14
N LYS A 164 7.83 24.78 12.69
CA LYS A 164 7.86 25.59 11.47
C LYS A 164 7.88 24.68 10.24
N ALA A 165 8.72 23.65 10.23
CA ALA A 165 8.82 22.68 9.15
C ALA A 165 7.52 21.87 9.00
N LYS A 166 6.88 21.46 10.10
CA LYS A 166 5.55 20.82 10.09
C LYS A 166 4.50 21.69 9.42
N ARG A 167 4.44 22.98 9.76
CA ARG A 167 3.45 23.91 9.20
C ARG A 167 3.64 24.15 7.70
N GLU A 168 4.88 24.14 7.22
CA GLU A 168 5.22 24.46 5.83
C GLU A 168 5.24 23.22 4.92
N LEU A 169 5.75 22.09 5.42
CA LEU A 169 5.91 20.84 4.64
C LEU A 169 4.75 19.87 4.84
N GLY A 170 4.09 19.87 6.01
CA GLY A 170 2.98 18.97 6.33
C GLY A 170 1.85 19.01 5.29
N PRO A 171 1.31 20.21 4.96
CA PRO A 171 0.28 20.32 3.92
C PRO A 171 0.73 19.84 2.53
N LEU A 172 2.02 19.99 2.19
CA LEU A 172 2.56 19.51 0.92
C LEU A 172 2.69 17.98 0.90
N LEU A 173 3.06 17.37 2.03
CA LEU A 173 3.07 15.90 2.18
C LEU A 173 1.66 15.33 2.10
N ASP A 174 0.65 16.03 2.64
CA ASP A 174 -0.75 15.66 2.49
C ASP A 174 -1.21 15.78 1.02
N ALA A 175 -0.85 16.87 0.34
CA ALA A 175 -1.14 17.09 -1.07
C ALA A 175 -0.51 16.01 -1.97
N LEU A 176 0.75 15.63 -1.69
CA LEU A 176 1.44 14.51 -2.37
C LEU A 176 0.70 13.17 -2.20
N GLY A 177 0.06 12.95 -1.06
CA GLY A 177 -0.74 11.75 -0.79
C GLY A 177 -2.02 11.66 -1.63
N GLN A 178 -2.56 12.78 -2.11
CA GLN A 178 -3.79 12.81 -2.89
C GLN A 178 -3.66 12.06 -4.25
N PRO A 179 -2.73 12.41 -5.16
CA PRO A 179 -2.58 11.68 -6.42
C PRO A 179 -2.15 10.23 -6.20
N LEU A 180 -1.37 9.93 -5.17
CA LEU A 180 -1.06 8.54 -4.78
C LEU A 180 -2.34 7.74 -4.50
N THR A 181 -3.22 8.29 -3.65
CA THR A 181 -4.52 7.67 -3.31
C THR A 181 -5.39 7.49 -4.55
N GLN A 182 -5.40 8.48 -5.45
CA GLN A 182 -6.19 8.41 -6.69
C GLN A 182 -5.67 7.35 -7.67
N ILE A 183 -4.35 7.22 -7.82
CA ILE A 183 -3.74 6.16 -8.63
C ILE A 183 -4.08 4.79 -8.05
N VAL A 184 -3.81 4.59 -6.76
CA VAL A 184 -4.07 3.30 -6.12
C VAL A 184 -5.58 3.01 -6.11
N GLY A 185 -6.44 4.03 -6.00
CA GLY A 185 -7.89 3.84 -6.01
C GLY A 185 -8.43 3.53 -7.40
N GLY A 186 -7.90 4.17 -8.43
CA GLY A 186 -8.27 3.95 -9.82
C GLY A 186 -7.73 2.64 -10.40
N VAL A 187 -6.62 2.12 -9.85
CA VAL A 187 -5.99 0.88 -10.33
C VAL A 187 -6.25 -0.30 -9.39
N GLY A 188 -6.29 -0.09 -8.08
CA GLY A 188 -6.31 -1.13 -7.03
C GLY A 188 -7.57 -1.99 -6.98
N LEU A 189 -8.48 -1.79 -7.92
CA LEU A 189 -9.70 -2.54 -8.10
C LEU A 189 -9.57 -3.61 -9.22
N LEU A 190 -8.36 -3.94 -9.65
CA LEU A 190 -8.17 -4.96 -10.67
C LEU A 190 -8.68 -6.35 -10.28
N LEU A 191 -8.48 -6.80 -9.03
CA LEU A 191 -8.92 -8.12 -8.55
C LEU A 191 -8.92 -8.14 -7.01
N ALA A 192 -9.65 -9.08 -6.38
CA ALA A 192 -9.40 -9.40 -4.96
C ALA A 192 -7.93 -9.66 -4.67
N GLY A 193 -7.20 -10.25 -5.62
CA GLY A 193 -5.76 -10.51 -5.49
C GLY A 193 -4.97 -9.23 -5.25
N VAL A 194 -5.07 -8.25 -6.16
CA VAL A 194 -4.35 -6.97 -6.05
C VAL A 194 -4.84 -6.16 -4.86
N LEU A 195 -6.15 -6.10 -4.62
CA LEU A 195 -6.71 -5.35 -3.50
C LEU A 195 -6.33 -5.94 -2.14
N ASN A 196 -6.32 -7.27 -2.00
CA ASN A 196 -5.85 -7.95 -0.79
C ASN A 196 -4.34 -7.80 -0.62
N LEU A 197 -3.55 -7.82 -1.71
CA LEU A 197 -2.12 -7.51 -1.64
C LEU A 197 -1.90 -6.06 -1.19
N VAL A 198 -2.50 -5.09 -1.86
CA VAL A 198 -2.41 -3.67 -1.51
C VAL A 198 -2.91 -3.42 -0.10
N SER A 199 -4.05 -3.99 0.31
CA SER A 199 -4.57 -3.85 1.67
C SER A 199 -3.60 -4.44 2.71
N ARG A 200 -3.06 -5.64 2.47
CA ARG A 200 -2.06 -6.25 3.38
C ARG A 200 -0.77 -5.43 3.45
N LEU A 201 -0.34 -4.85 2.33
CA LEU A 201 0.82 -3.97 2.28
C LEU A 201 0.59 -2.69 3.08
N LEU A 202 -0.53 -2.01 2.84
CA LEU A 202 -0.91 -0.79 3.56
C LEU A 202 -1.02 -1.03 5.07
N SER A 203 -1.70 -2.11 5.48
CA SER A 203 -1.81 -2.48 6.90
C SER A 203 -0.47 -2.91 7.50
N GLY A 204 0.39 -3.60 6.75
CA GLY A 204 1.72 -4.01 7.22
C GLY A 204 2.71 -2.85 7.39
N LEU A 205 2.51 -1.75 6.66
CA LEU A 205 3.36 -0.55 6.69
C LEU A 205 2.84 0.54 7.63
N GLY A 206 1.67 0.34 8.26
CA GLY A 206 1.02 1.35 9.10
C GLY A 206 0.45 2.54 8.33
N LEU A 207 0.17 2.38 7.03
CA LEU A 207 -0.36 3.43 6.15
C LEU A 207 -1.90 3.53 6.25
N ASP A 208 -2.43 3.57 7.47
CA ASP A 208 -3.87 3.55 7.75
C ASP A 208 -4.60 4.79 7.21
N SER A 209 -3.91 5.92 7.14
CA SER A 209 -4.39 7.18 6.55
C SER A 209 -4.64 7.01 5.05
N LEU A 210 -3.69 6.39 4.34
CA LEU A 210 -3.77 6.11 2.90
C LEU A 210 -4.85 5.06 2.62
N LEU A 211 -4.94 4.02 3.44
CA LEU A 211 -5.99 2.99 3.37
C LEU A 211 -7.40 3.61 3.54
N LYS A 212 -7.58 4.47 4.55
CA LYS A 212 -8.84 5.24 4.75
C LYS A 212 -9.14 6.19 3.59
N GLY A 213 -8.12 6.88 3.07
CA GLY A 213 -8.22 7.74 1.89
C GLY A 213 -8.66 6.96 0.66
N LEU A 214 -8.13 5.74 0.47
CA LEU A 214 -8.51 4.84 -0.60
C LEU A 214 -9.98 4.44 -0.50
N PHE A 215 -10.42 4.01 0.69
CA PHE A 215 -11.81 3.64 0.96
C PHE A 215 -12.78 4.81 0.74
N ALA A 216 -12.35 6.04 1.02
CA ALA A 216 -13.13 7.24 0.79
C ALA A 216 -13.19 7.63 -0.70
N ALA A 217 -12.04 7.60 -1.40
CA ALA A 217 -11.92 8.03 -2.79
C ALA A 217 -12.62 7.08 -3.77
N THR A 218 -12.72 5.80 -3.43
CA THR A 218 -13.30 4.75 -4.28
C THR A 218 -14.76 4.42 -3.95
N GLY A 219 -15.30 4.95 -2.84
CA GLY A 219 -16.62 4.55 -2.35
C GLY A 219 -16.70 3.10 -1.86
N LEU A 220 -15.54 2.42 -1.68
CA LEU A 220 -15.43 1.03 -1.22
C LEU A 220 -16.07 0.78 0.15
N LYS A 221 -16.44 1.80 0.95
CA LYS A 221 -17.29 1.63 2.15
C LYS A 221 -18.59 0.88 1.86
N SER A 222 -19.20 1.11 0.70
CA SER A 222 -20.43 0.44 0.29
C SER A 222 -20.18 -1.03 -0.07
N ILE A 223 -19.01 -1.34 -0.62
CA ILE A 223 -18.59 -2.70 -0.99
C ILE A 223 -18.14 -3.48 0.24
N ALA A 224 -17.33 -2.89 1.13
CA ALA A 224 -16.90 -3.51 2.38
C ALA A 224 -18.10 -3.87 3.28
N LYS A 225 -19.13 -3.00 3.32
CA LYS A 225 -20.39 -3.24 4.02
C LYS A 225 -21.29 -4.27 3.32
N ALA A 226 -21.27 -4.35 1.98
CA ALA A 226 -22.01 -5.34 1.20
C ALA A 226 -21.36 -6.74 1.19
N THR A 227 -20.04 -6.81 1.43
CA THR A 227 -19.24 -8.06 1.40
C THR A 227 -18.87 -8.58 2.79
N GLY A 228 -19.17 -7.84 3.86
CA GLY A 228 -18.86 -8.24 5.24
C GLY A 228 -17.38 -8.09 5.62
N LEU A 229 -16.60 -7.39 4.80
CA LEU A 229 -15.18 -7.09 5.02
C LEU A 229 -14.96 -6.07 6.14
N ASP A 230 -15.98 -5.28 6.48
CA ASP A 230 -16.02 -4.42 7.66
C ASP A 230 -15.79 -5.21 8.96
N LYS A 231 -16.40 -6.39 9.08
CA LYS A 231 -16.24 -7.27 10.25
C LYS A 231 -14.87 -7.96 10.32
N MET A 232 -14.16 -8.11 9.21
CA MET A 232 -12.86 -8.78 9.17
C MET A 232 -11.68 -7.82 9.40
N LEU A 233 -11.87 -6.52 9.06
CA LEU A 233 -10.83 -5.50 9.16
C LEU A 233 -10.90 -4.65 10.45
N ASN A 234 -11.82 -4.97 11.38
CA ASN A 234 -11.95 -4.31 12.68
C ASN A 234 -12.05 -2.77 12.61
N PHE A 235 -12.93 -2.28 11.72
CA PHE A 235 -13.44 -0.90 11.75
C PHE A 235 -14.97 -0.91 11.71
#